data_AF-A0A7X8WJX0-F1
#
_entry.id   AF-A0A7X8WJX0-F1
#
_cell.length_a   1.000
_cell.length_b   1.000
_cell.length_c   1.000
_cell.angle_alpha   90.00
_cell.angle_beta   90.00
_cell.angle_gamma   90.00
#
_symmetry.space_group_name_H-M   'P 1'
#
loop_
_entity.id
_entity.type
_entity.pdbx_description
1 polymer ?
#
loop_
_entity_poly.entity_id
_entity_poly.type
_entity_poly.pdbx_seq_one_letter_code
_entity_poly.pdbx_strand_id
1 'polypeptide(L)'
;MSLEEDSANAFSPRSIISLLTLIVFIGILIWVSFNVNIPEPEVLRDMIQGYGWAGWLIFIGITALIAITPIPVTIPALVAGSLYGVIAGSLFSFTGILIGSWIGYWLARFT
;
A
#
# COMPACT_ATOMS: atom_id res chain seq x y z
N MET A 1 43.30 -21.37 11.17
CA MET A 1 42.40 -21.44 12.35
C MET A 1 41.61 -20.14 12.58
N SER A 2 42.03 -18.96 12.07
CA SER A 2 41.28 -17.70 12.25
C SER A 2 40.30 -17.32 11.12
N LEU A 3 40.11 -18.20 10.11
CA LEU A 3 39.23 -17.90 8.96
C LEU A 3 37.84 -18.54 9.08
N GLU A 4 37.66 -19.55 9.93
CA GLU A 4 36.36 -20.22 10.13
C GLU A 4 35.50 -19.47 11.16
N GLU A 5 36.12 -18.84 12.16
CA GLU A 5 35.45 -18.15 13.28
C GLU A 5 34.80 -16.81 12.87
N ASP A 6 35.25 -16.20 11.77
CA ASP A 6 34.74 -14.92 11.27
C ASP A 6 33.48 -15.11 10.38
N SER A 7 33.37 -16.27 9.71
CA SER A 7 32.20 -16.62 8.89
C SER A 7 30.96 -16.97 9.72
N ALA A 8 31.16 -17.48 10.95
CA ALA A 8 30.08 -17.81 11.88
C ALA A 8 29.47 -16.56 12.55
N ASN A 9 30.20 -15.44 12.58
CA ASN A 9 29.75 -14.17 13.14
C ASN A 9 29.20 -13.18 12.08
N ALA A 10 29.25 -13.53 10.80
CA ALA A 10 28.80 -12.68 9.70
C ALA A 10 27.29 -12.38 9.74
N PHE A 11 26.50 -13.24 10.40
CA PHE A 11 25.07 -13.01 10.64
C PHE A 11 24.83 -12.90 12.14
N SER A 12 24.73 -11.67 12.64
CA SER A 12 24.26 -11.46 14.01
C SER A 12 22.90 -12.14 14.17
N PRO A 13 22.62 -12.81 15.31
CA PRO A 13 21.31 -13.45 15.53
C PRO A 13 20.15 -12.45 15.40
N ARG A 14 20.40 -11.16 15.63
CA ARG A 14 19.46 -10.07 15.38
C ARG A 14 19.17 -9.88 13.89
N SER A 15 20.18 -10.00 13.03
CA SER A 15 20.03 -9.91 11.57
C SER A 15 19.22 -11.08 11.02
N ILE A 16 19.43 -12.29 11.54
CA ILE A 16 18.65 -13.48 11.15
C ILE A 16 17.18 -13.32 11.57
N ILE A 17 16.93 -12.89 12.80
CA ILE A 17 15.57 -12.63 13.30
C ILE A 17 14.88 -11.53 12.47
N SER A 18 15.59 -10.44 12.18
CA SER A 18 15.07 -9.35 11.34
C SER A 18 14.72 -9.84 9.93
N LEU A 19 15.61 -10.63 9.32
CA LEU A 19 15.40 -11.18 7.98
C LEU A 19 14.22 -12.18 7.94
N LEU A 20 14.10 -13.05 8.94
CA LEU A 20 12.95 -13.94 9.08
C LEU A 20 11.64 -13.15 9.28
N THR A 21 11.67 -12.11 10.10
CA THR A 21 10.51 -11.24 10.34
C THR A 21 10.07 -10.56 9.05
N LEU A 22 11.03 -10.04 8.28
CA LEU A 22 10.77 -9.42 6.99
C LEU A 22 10.16 -10.41 5.99
N ILE A 23 10.70 -11.63 5.90
CA ILE A 23 10.18 -12.69 5.01
C ILE A 23 8.74 -13.04 5.38
N VAL A 24 8.45 -13.24 6.67
CA VAL A 24 7.09 -13.54 7.15
C VAL A 24 6.15 -12.39 6.83
N PHE A 25 6.57 -11.14 7.07
CA PHE A 25 5.77 -9.96 6.76
C PHE A 25 5.46 -9.84 5.27
N ILE A 26 6.45 -10.01 4.39
CA ILE A 26 6.24 -10.02 2.94
C ILE A 26 5.32 -11.18 2.53
N GLY A 27 5.50 -12.37 3.11
CA GLY A 27 4.63 -13.53 2.86
C GLY A 27 3.16 -13.24 3.21
N ILE A 28 2.91 -12.59 4.35
CA ILE A 28 1.57 -12.14 4.75
C ILE A 28 1.02 -11.12 3.75
N LEU A 29 1.83 -10.13 3.35
CA LEU A 29 1.42 -9.11 2.38
C LEU A 29 1.03 -9.72 1.02
N ILE A 30 1.82 -10.67 0.52
CA ILE A 30 1.51 -11.39 -0.72
C ILE A 30 0.21 -12.20 -0.53
N TRP A 31 0.08 -12.94 0.56
CA TRP A 31 -1.14 -13.71 0.85
C TRP A 31 -2.39 -12.83 0.88
N VAL A 32 -2.31 -11.66 1.54
CA VAL A 32 -3.37 -10.65 1.57
C VAL A 32 -3.70 -10.15 0.16
N SER A 33 -2.69 -9.86 -0.67
CA SER A 33 -2.89 -9.39 -2.04
C SER A 33 -3.71 -10.37 -2.90
N PHE A 34 -3.57 -11.68 -2.66
CA PHE A 34 -4.32 -12.72 -3.39
C PHE A 34 -5.62 -13.17 -2.72
N ASN A 35 -5.74 -13.05 -1.40
CA ASN A 35 -6.91 -13.55 -0.66
C ASN A 35 -7.93 -12.47 -0.30
N VAL A 36 -7.57 -11.19 -0.39
CA VAL A 36 -8.53 -10.10 -0.21
C VAL A 36 -9.40 -10.00 -1.45
N ASN A 37 -10.71 -10.16 -1.28
CA ASN A 37 -11.69 -9.81 -2.29
C ASN A 37 -11.64 -8.29 -2.53
N ILE A 38 -10.94 -7.90 -3.60
CA ILE A 38 -10.90 -6.51 -4.05
C ILE A 38 -12.31 -6.17 -4.56
N PRO A 39 -12.95 -5.11 -4.04
CA PRO A 39 -14.28 -4.72 -4.49
C PRO A 39 -14.26 -4.36 -5.98
N GLU A 40 -15.35 -4.70 -6.67
CA GLU A 40 -15.54 -4.32 -8.06
C GLU A 40 -15.52 -2.78 -8.19
N PRO A 41 -15.02 -2.24 -9.32
CA PRO A 41 -14.99 -0.79 -9.56
C PRO A 41 -16.33 -0.10 -9.33
N GLU A 42 -17.43 -0.77 -9.64
CA GLU A 42 -18.81 -0.31 -9.48
C GLU A 42 -19.15 -0.09 -8.01
N VAL A 43 -18.78 -1.04 -7.13
CA VAL A 43 -19.02 -0.93 -5.69
C VAL A 43 -18.24 0.25 -5.11
N LEU A 44 -16.97 0.39 -5.48
CA LEU A 44 -16.15 1.51 -5.02
C LEU A 44 -16.70 2.85 -5.52
N ARG A 45 -17.20 2.89 -6.76
CA ARG A 45 -17.84 4.07 -7.34
C ARG A 45 -19.09 4.46 -6.54
N ASP A 46 -20.00 3.51 -6.30
CA ASP A 46 -21.25 3.75 -5.59
C ASP A 46 -20.98 4.20 -4.15
N MET A 47 -19.99 3.60 -3.49
CA MET A 47 -19.52 4.04 -2.18
C MET A 47 -19.09 5.51 -2.21
N ILE A 48 -18.24 5.91 -3.17
CA ILE A 48 -17.74 7.29 -3.27
C ILE A 48 -18.88 8.26 -3.60
N GLN A 49 -19.77 7.90 -4.51
CA GLN A 49 -20.92 8.72 -4.89
C GLN A 49 -21.91 8.89 -3.72
N GLY A 50 -22.03 7.91 -2.84
CA GLY A 50 -22.85 7.98 -1.62
C GLY A 50 -22.46 9.13 -0.68
N TYR A 51 -21.21 9.61 -0.74
CA TYR A 51 -20.75 10.78 0.03
C TYR A 51 -20.99 12.12 -0.68
N GLY A 52 -21.59 12.10 -1.88
CA GLY A 52 -21.95 13.30 -2.64
C GLY A 52 -20.77 14.24 -2.86
N TRP A 53 -20.90 15.48 -2.38
CA TRP A 53 -19.90 16.54 -2.55
C TRP A 53 -18.56 16.22 -1.87
N ALA A 54 -18.55 15.36 -0.85
CA ALA A 54 -17.34 14.94 -0.14
C ALA A 54 -16.67 13.71 -0.77
N GLY A 55 -17.23 13.15 -1.85
CA GLY A 55 -16.71 11.92 -2.47
C GLY A 55 -15.24 12.01 -2.88
N TRP A 56 -14.79 13.18 -3.33
CA TRP A 56 -13.38 13.37 -3.72
C TRP A 56 -12.41 13.20 -2.55
N LEU A 57 -12.78 13.63 -1.34
CA LEU A 57 -11.98 13.43 -0.12
C LEU A 57 -11.94 11.94 0.26
N ILE A 58 -13.09 11.27 0.18
CA ILE A 58 -13.20 9.83 0.46
C ILE A 58 -12.34 9.03 -0.51
N PHE A 59 -12.40 9.37 -1.81
CA PHE A 59 -11.56 8.75 -2.82
C PHE A 59 -10.07 8.92 -2.52
N ILE A 60 -9.62 10.13 -2.16
CA ILE A 60 -8.22 10.40 -1.78
C ILE A 60 -7.83 9.54 -0.57
N GLY A 61 -8.68 9.47 0.45
CA GLY A 61 -8.45 8.67 1.66
C GLY A 61 -8.31 7.17 1.35
N ILE A 62 -9.24 6.62 0.56
CA ILE A 62 -9.18 5.22 0.13
C ILE A 62 -7.89 4.96 -0.67
N THR A 63 -7.56 5.85 -1.60
CA THR A 63 -6.35 5.71 -2.43
C THR A 63 -5.08 5.78 -1.60
N ALA A 64 -5.03 6.64 -0.58
CA ALA A 64 -3.91 6.73 0.36
C ALA A 64 -3.74 5.45 1.19
N LEU A 65 -4.84 4.85 1.64
CA LEU A 65 -4.81 3.56 2.34
C LEU A 65 -4.36 2.43 1.41
N ILE A 66 -4.81 2.41 0.16
CA ILE A 66 -4.36 1.41 -0.81
C ILE A 66 -2.86 1.57 -1.09
N ALA A 67 -2.36 2.79 -1.19
CA ALA A 67 -0.95 3.08 -1.48
C ALA A 67 0.04 2.61 -0.39
N ILE A 68 -0.42 2.34 0.85
CA ILE A 68 0.41 1.72 1.91
C ILE A 68 0.34 0.19 1.93
N THR A 69 -0.44 -0.42 1.03
CA THR A 69 -0.67 -1.87 0.94
C THR A 69 -0.19 -2.43 -0.39
N PRO A 70 0.03 -3.75 -0.51
CA PRO A 70 0.32 -4.41 -1.79
C PRO A 70 -0.93 -4.59 -2.68
N ILE A 71 -1.93 -3.72 -2.54
CA ILE A 71 -3.17 -3.76 -3.32
C ILE A 71 -2.95 -2.95 -4.61
N PRO A 72 -3.34 -3.47 -5.79
CA PRO A 72 -3.15 -2.76 -7.04
C PRO A 72 -3.95 -1.45 -7.10
N VAL A 73 -3.26 -0.34 -7.39
CA VAL A 73 -3.86 1.01 -7.51
C VAL A 73 -4.72 1.21 -8.77
N THR A 74 -4.75 0.23 -9.67
CA THR A 74 -5.47 0.29 -10.94
C THR A 74 -6.98 0.51 -10.75
N ILE A 75 -7.59 -0.17 -9.76
CA ILE A 75 -9.04 -0.09 -9.53
C ILE A 75 -9.46 1.34 -9.10
N PRO A 76 -8.85 1.96 -8.07
CA PRO A 76 -9.09 3.37 -7.76
C PRO A 76 -8.86 4.30 -8.94
N ALA A 77 -7.80 4.10 -9.73
CA ALA A 77 -7.51 4.97 -10.87
C ALA A 77 -8.61 4.93 -11.95
N LEU A 78 -9.14 3.75 -12.24
CA LEU A 78 -10.29 3.58 -13.16
C LEU A 78 -11.54 4.28 -12.61
N VAL A 79 -11.82 4.11 -11.31
CA VAL A 79 -12.95 4.77 -10.65
C VAL A 79 -12.80 6.29 -10.69
N ALA A 80 -11.60 6.81 -10.41
CA ALA A 80 -11.30 8.24 -10.45
C ALA A 80 -11.53 8.85 -11.83
N GLY A 81 -11.00 8.20 -12.87
CA GLY A 81 -11.18 8.65 -14.25
C GLY A 81 -12.65 8.64 -14.67
N SER A 82 -13.42 7.67 -14.18
CA SER A 82 -14.83 7.55 -14.49
C SER A 82 -15.75 8.52 -13.72
N LEU A 83 -15.37 8.91 -12.51
CA LEU A 83 -16.14 9.83 -11.65
C LEU A 83 -15.80 11.29 -11.88
N TYR A 84 -14.51 11.60 -12.05
CA TYR A 84 -13.98 12.96 -12.06
C TYR A 84 -13.35 13.34 -13.40
N GLY A 85 -13.34 12.43 -14.38
CA GLY A 85 -12.65 12.61 -15.65
C GLY A 85 -11.13 12.45 -15.52
N VAL A 86 -10.45 12.50 -16.65
CA VAL A 86 -9.00 12.20 -16.72
C VAL A 86 -8.17 13.15 -15.88
N ILE A 87 -8.40 14.47 -15.98
CA ILE A 87 -7.55 15.46 -15.32
C ILE A 87 -7.76 15.46 -13.80
N ALA A 88 -8.99 15.68 -13.33
CA ALA A 88 -9.26 15.74 -11.89
C ALA A 88 -9.10 14.36 -11.23
N GLY A 89 -9.49 13.27 -11.90
CA GLY A 89 -9.26 11.91 -11.42
C GLY A 89 -7.78 11.59 -11.26
N SER A 90 -6.92 12.02 -12.19
CA SER A 90 -5.46 11.88 -12.07
C SER A 90 -4.91 12.70 -10.91
N LEU A 91 -5.37 13.94 -10.74
CA LEU A 91 -4.92 14.81 -9.65
C LEU A 91 -5.28 14.22 -8.28
N PHE A 92 -6.52 13.74 -8.11
CA PHE A 92 -6.95 13.10 -6.87
C PHE A 92 -6.22 11.78 -6.62
N SER A 93 -5.98 10.97 -7.66
CA SER A 93 -5.25 9.70 -7.54
C SER A 93 -3.81 9.96 -7.10
N PHE A 94 -3.15 10.91 -7.76
CA PHE A 94 -1.81 11.35 -7.41
C PHE A 94 -1.74 11.87 -5.97
N THR A 95 -2.70 12.70 -5.55
CA THR A 95 -2.76 13.22 -4.18
C THR A 95 -2.91 12.09 -3.15
N GLY A 96 -3.79 11.12 -3.41
CA GLY A 96 -3.94 9.95 -2.53
C GLY A 96 -2.66 9.13 -2.44
N ILE A 97 -2.02 8.83 -3.57
CA ILE A 97 -0.76 8.07 -3.62
C ILE A 97 0.37 8.81 -2.90
N LEU A 98 0.48 10.12 -3.08
CA LEU A 98 1.46 10.95 -2.37
C LEU A 98 1.27 10.87 -0.86
N ILE A 99 0.03 11.03 -0.37
CA ILE A 99 -0.28 10.96 1.05
C ILE A 99 0.03 9.57 1.60
N GLY A 100 -0.40 8.51 0.90
CA GLY A 100 -0.11 7.13 1.31
C GLY A 100 1.40 6.86 1.38
N SER A 101 2.15 7.28 0.36
CA SER A 101 3.61 7.12 0.32
C SER A 101 4.30 7.90 1.44
N TRP A 102 3.83 9.12 1.73
CA TRP A 102 4.31 9.93 2.84
C TRP A 102 4.07 9.23 4.19
N ILE A 103 2.86 8.70 4.41
CA ILE A 103 2.53 7.93 5.61
C ILE A 103 3.41 6.67 5.70
N GLY A 104 3.57 5.94 4.61
CA GLY A 104 4.41 4.75 4.54
C GLY A 104 5.87 5.02 4.91
N TYR A 105 6.44 6.13 4.44
CA TYR A 105 7.77 6.57 4.86
C TYR A 105 7.86 6.81 6.37
N TRP A 106 6.88 7.50 6.95
CA TRP A 106 6.88 7.77 8.39
C TRP A 106 6.71 6.49 9.20
N LEU A 107 5.86 5.55 8.76
CA LEU A 107 5.72 4.24 9.39
C LEU A 107 7.07 3.50 9.40
N ALA A 108 7.76 3.44 8.26
CA ALA A 108 9.06 2.80 8.15
C ALA A 108 10.15 3.50 8.97
N ARG A 109 10.03 4.82 9.20
CA ARG A 109 10.97 5.59 10.01
C ARG A 109 10.82 5.33 11.51
N PHE A 110 9.60 5.06 11.97
CA PHE A 110 9.32 4.85 13.40
C PHE A 110 9.45 3.39 13.84
N THR A 111 9.49 2.44 12.89
CA THR A 111 9.77 1.01 13.11
C THR A 111 11.25 0.69 13.02
#